data_AF-A0A2S9X7X4-F1
#
_entry.id   AF-A0A2S9X7X4-F1
#
_cell.length_a   1.000
_cell.length_b   1.000
_cell.length_c   1.000
_cell.angle_alpha   90.00
_cell.angle_beta   90.00
_cell.angle_gamma   90.00
#
_symmetry.space_group_name_H-M   'P 1'
#
loop_
_entity.id
_entity.type
_entity.pdbx_description
1 polymer ?
#
loop_
_entity_poly.entity_id
_entity_poly.type
_entity_poly.pdbx_seq_one_letter_code
_entity_poly.pdbx_strand_id
1 'polypeptide(L)'
;MDLDELRGHNLPMAQVKIELYDSGSIGMMFFEIDDNEPFFSVEMEGFSPDAALAQAERTLDPIRLAVVRDLMRRVLEELEKKFQDNDF
;
A
#
# COMPACT_ATOMS: atom_id res chain seq x y z
N MET A 1 15.79 -9.10 7.20
CA MET A 1 14.58 -9.60 7.89
C MET A 1 13.61 -9.95 6.78
N ASP A 2 13.37 -11.24 6.61
CA ASP A 2 12.59 -11.79 5.50
C ASP A 2 11.10 -11.80 5.89
N LEU A 3 10.18 -11.58 4.93
CA LEU A 3 8.73 -11.63 5.20
C LEU A 3 8.31 -13.01 5.72
N ASP A 4 9.06 -14.06 5.36
CA ASP A 4 8.87 -15.42 5.86
C ASP A 4 9.20 -15.57 7.36
N GLU A 5 10.10 -14.75 7.93
CA GLU A 5 10.38 -14.75 9.37
C GLU A 5 9.21 -14.16 10.18
N LEU A 6 8.39 -13.33 9.54
CA LEU A 6 7.22 -12.71 10.16
C LEU A 6 5.95 -13.59 10.07
N ARG A 7 5.91 -14.62 9.22
CA ARG A 7 4.73 -15.50 9.05
C ARG A 7 4.35 -16.35 10.28
N GLY A 8 5.28 -16.50 11.24
CA GLY A 8 5.00 -17.16 12.53
C GLY A 8 4.40 -16.24 13.59
N HIS A 9 4.46 -14.93 13.35
CA HIS A 9 3.72 -13.92 14.11
C HIS A 9 2.48 -13.57 13.28
N ASN A 10 1.34 -13.29 13.93
CA ASN A 10 0.16 -12.82 13.22
C ASN A 10 0.50 -11.47 12.57
N LEU A 11 1.00 -11.49 11.32
CA LEU A 11 1.16 -10.28 10.53
C LEU A 11 -0.21 -9.59 10.47
N PRO A 12 -0.30 -8.29 10.79
CA PRO A 12 -1.57 -7.58 10.73
C PRO A 12 -2.16 -7.80 9.34
N MET A 13 -3.35 -8.40 9.28
CA MET A 13 -4.08 -8.42 8.03
C MET A 13 -4.41 -6.97 7.72
N ALA A 14 -4.00 -6.49 6.55
CA ALA A 14 -4.13 -5.09 6.19
C ALA A 14 -4.77 -4.95 4.82
N GLN A 15 -5.33 -3.76 4.58
CA GLN A 15 -5.96 -3.37 3.33
C GLN A 15 -5.48 -1.99 2.92
N VAL A 16 -5.56 -1.72 1.63
CA VAL A 16 -5.25 -0.41 1.05
C VAL A 16 -6.48 0.14 0.35
N LYS A 17 -6.79 1.40 0.65
CA LYS A 17 -7.81 2.19 -0.04
C LYS A 17 -7.09 3.24 -0.88
N ILE A 18 -7.48 3.34 -2.15
CA ILE A 18 -7.00 4.37 -3.07
C ILE A 18 -8.17 5.27 -3.42
N GLU A 19 -8.04 6.56 -3.17
CA GLU A 19 -9.03 7.59 -3.47
C GLU A 19 -8.47 8.59 -4.48
N LEU A 20 -9.30 8.99 -5.43
CA LEU A 20 -9.01 10.09 -6.37
C LEU A 20 -9.80 11.32 -5.91
N TYR A 21 -9.08 12.38 -5.57
CA TYR A 21 -9.68 13.64 -5.14
C TYR A 21 -9.98 14.56 -6.33
N ASP A 22 -10.91 15.51 -6.15
CA ASP A 22 -11.33 16.47 -7.19
C ASP A 22 -10.19 17.39 -7.66
N SER A 23 -9.16 17.58 -6.83
CA SER A 23 -7.90 18.26 -7.16
C SER A 23 -7.06 17.53 -8.21
N GLY A 24 -7.37 16.26 -8.49
CA GLY A 24 -6.53 15.36 -9.29
C GLY A 24 -5.45 14.65 -8.45
N SER A 25 -5.35 14.90 -7.14
CA SER A 25 -4.48 14.15 -6.26
C SER A 25 -5.05 12.77 -5.94
N ILE A 26 -4.15 11.84 -5.61
CA ILE A 26 -4.47 10.47 -5.22
C ILE A 26 -4.08 10.29 -3.76
N GLY A 27 -5.05 9.88 -2.95
CA GLY A 27 -4.87 9.45 -1.58
C GLY A 27 -4.70 7.94 -1.50
N MET A 28 -3.64 7.48 -0.85
CA MET A 28 -3.44 6.08 -0.49
C MET A 28 -3.49 5.94 1.03
N MET A 29 -4.39 5.09 1.52
CA MET A 29 -4.60 4.87 2.94
C MET A 29 -4.50 3.38 3.25
N PHE A 30 -3.71 3.04 4.28
CA PHE A 30 -3.43 1.67 4.69
C PHE A 30 -4.01 1.42 6.07
N PHE A 31 -4.80 0.36 6.20
CA PHE A 31 -5.57 0.02 7.40
C PHE A 31 -5.23 -1.39 7.82
N GLU A 32 -5.30 -1.67 9.12
CA GLU A 32 -5.53 -3.04 9.59
C GLU A 32 -6.99 -3.40 9.23
N ILE A 33 -7.29 -4.67 8.93
CA ILE A 33 -8.60 -5.07 8.38
C ILE A 33 -9.77 -4.70 9.30
N ASP A 34 -9.55 -4.75 10.61
CA ASP A 34 -10.57 -4.45 11.62
C ASP A 34 -10.57 -2.98 12.07
N ASP A 35 -9.65 -2.17 11.54
CA ASP A 35 -9.49 -0.77 11.90
C ASP A 35 -10.22 0.17 10.94
N ASN A 36 -10.80 1.22 11.50
CA ASN A 36 -11.44 2.30 10.74
C ASN A 36 -10.50 3.48 10.47
N GLU A 37 -9.35 3.52 11.13
CA GLU A 37 -8.35 4.58 11.01
C GLU A 37 -7.11 4.05 10.30
N PRO A 38 -6.57 4.77 9.30
CA PRO A 38 -5.39 4.30 8.60
C PRO A 38 -4.17 4.45 9.50
N PHE A 39 -3.35 3.41 9.61
CA PHE A 39 -2.05 3.51 10.27
C PHE A 39 -1.02 4.26 9.41
N PHE A 40 -1.29 4.39 8.12
CA PHE A 40 -0.49 5.18 7.19
C PHE A 40 -1.35 5.75 6.07
N SER A 41 -1.14 7.02 5.74
CA SER A 41 -1.77 7.67 4.61
C SER A 41 -0.80 8.60 3.90
N VAL A 42 -0.91 8.67 2.58
CA VAL A 42 -0.14 9.60 1.75
C VAL A 42 -1.03 10.14 0.64
N GLU A 43 -0.92 11.44 0.38
CA GLU A 43 -1.57 12.11 -0.75
C GLU A 43 -0.50 12.63 -1.71
N MET A 44 -0.76 12.51 -3.01
CA MET A 44 0.20 12.85 -4.06
C MET A 44 -0.51 13.30 -5.34
N GLU A 45 0.12 14.16 -6.15
CA GLU A 45 -0.46 14.71 -7.39
C GLU A 45 -0.65 13.69 -8.54
N GLY A 46 -0.38 12.41 -8.29
CA GLY A 46 -0.53 11.32 -9.24
C GLY A 46 -0.14 9.99 -8.62
N PHE A 47 -0.44 8.86 -9.29
CA PHE A 47 -0.14 7.54 -8.74
C PHE A 47 1.36 7.26 -8.82
N SER A 48 2.06 7.33 -7.69
CA SER A 48 3.48 7.01 -7.60
C SER A 48 3.75 6.05 -6.44
N PRO A 49 3.77 4.73 -6.72
CA PRO A 49 4.11 3.70 -5.74
C PRO A 49 5.45 3.97 -5.04
N ASP A 50 6.45 4.41 -5.79
CA ASP A 50 7.79 4.69 -5.26
C ASP A 50 7.77 5.87 -4.30
N ALA A 51 7.02 6.94 -4.62
CA ALA A 51 6.88 8.07 -3.71
C ALA A 51 6.14 7.67 -2.42
N ALA A 52 5.13 6.79 -2.52
CA ALA A 52 4.39 6.29 -1.37
C ALA A 52 5.29 5.45 -0.45
N LEU A 53 6.09 4.56 -1.05
CA LEU A 53 7.05 3.73 -0.33
C LEU A 53 8.16 4.57 0.31
N ALA A 54 8.71 5.55 -0.40
CA ALA A 54 9.72 6.45 0.15
C ALA A 54 9.19 7.25 1.36
N GLN A 55 7.91 7.63 1.35
CA GLN A 55 7.28 8.30 2.49
C GLN A 55 7.04 7.32 3.65
N ALA A 56 6.63 6.09 3.37
CA ALA A 56 6.45 5.03 4.36
C ALA A 56 7.76 4.70 5.08
N GLU A 57 8.87 4.58 4.35
CA GLU A 57 10.20 4.27 4.90
C GLU A 57 10.71 5.30 5.91
N ARG A 58 10.27 6.56 5.78
CA ARG A 58 10.67 7.65 6.68
C ARG A 58 9.85 7.70 7.96
N THR A 59 8.67 7.08 7.97
CA THR A 59 7.63 7.33 8.99
C THR A 59 7.22 6.09 9.76
N LEU A 60 7.30 4.91 9.15
CA LEU A 60 6.80 3.66 9.72
C LEU A 60 7.90 2.84 10.40
N ASP A 61 7.48 2.10 11.43
CA ASP A 61 8.30 1.04 11.99
C ASP A 61 8.50 -0.11 10.98
N PRO A 62 9.52 -0.97 11.17
CA PRO A 62 9.85 -2.02 10.21
C PRO A 62 8.70 -3.00 9.91
N ILE A 63 7.81 -3.26 10.86
CA ILE A 63 6.70 -4.21 10.67
C ILE A 63 5.64 -3.57 9.78
N ARG A 64 5.20 -2.35 10.10
CA ARG A 64 4.22 -1.62 9.27
C ARG A 64 4.77 -1.31 7.88
N LEU A 65 6.06 -1.00 7.76
CA LEU A 65 6.72 -0.84 6.47
C LEU A 65 6.69 -2.13 5.64
N ALA A 66 6.94 -3.29 6.25
CA ALA A 66 6.88 -4.57 5.56
C ALA A 66 5.46 -4.88 5.04
N VAL A 67 4.42 -4.57 5.84
CA VAL A 67 3.02 -4.68 5.44
C VAL A 67 2.68 -3.76 4.26
N VAL A 68 3.08 -2.48 4.32
CA VAL A 68 2.87 -1.53 3.21
C VAL A 68 3.56 -2.00 1.93
N ARG A 69 4.79 -2.51 2.02
CA ARG A 69 5.53 -3.06 0.85
C ARG A 69 4.80 -4.25 0.23
N ASP A 70 4.30 -5.19 1.03
CA ASP A 70 3.54 -6.34 0.51
C ASP A 70 2.23 -5.91 -0.15
N LEU A 71 1.47 -5.00 0.47
CA LEU A 71 0.23 -4.48 -0.09
C LEU A 71 0.47 -3.73 -1.40
N MET A 72 1.49 -2.87 -1.45
CA MET A 72 1.84 -2.14 -2.66
C MET A 72 2.24 -3.07 -3.81
N ARG A 73 3.01 -4.11 -3.52
CA ARG A 73 3.37 -5.14 -4.52
C ARG A 73 2.11 -5.80 -5.09
N ARG A 74 1.16 -6.21 -4.24
CA ARG A 74 -0.12 -6.80 -4.69
C ARG A 74 -0.94 -5.83 -5.54
N VAL A 75 -1.03 -4.56 -5.16
CA VAL A 75 -1.70 -3.54 -5.96
C VAL A 75 -1.08 -3.44 -7.35
N LEU A 76 0.25 -3.39 -7.44
CA LEU A 76 0.96 -3.30 -8.72
C LEU A 76 0.75 -4.54 -9.58
N GLU A 77 0.83 -5.74 -8.99
CA GLU A 77 0.55 -7.00 -9.70
C GLU A 77 -0.89 -7.04 -10.26
N GLU A 78 -1.88 -6.58 -9.49
CA GLU A 78 -3.28 -6.52 -9.95
C GLU A 78 -3.50 -5.46 -11.03
N LEU A 79 -2.82 -4.31 -10.94
CA LEU A 79 -2.84 -3.31 -12.00
C LEU A 79 -2.21 -3.85 -13.28
N GLU A 80 -1.05 -4.49 -13.19
CA GLU A 80 -0.36 -5.07 -14.34
C GLU A 80 -1.23 -6.12 -15.05
N LYS A 81 -1.86 -7.04 -14.31
CA LYS A 81 -2.82 -7.99 -14.87
C LYS A 81 -3.96 -7.30 -15.61
N LYS A 82 -4.57 -6.28 -14.99
CA LYS A 82 -5.64 -5.52 -15.63
C LYS A 82 -5.19 -4.84 -16.91
N PHE A 83 -3.95 -4.38 -17.01
CA PHE A 83 -3.46 -3.76 -18.24
C PHE A 83 -3.12 -4.79 -19.32
N GLN A 84 -2.60 -5.96 -18.95
CA GLN A 84 -2.34 -7.07 -19.88
C GLN A 84 -3.64 -7.70 -20.42
N ASP A 85 -4.68 -7.82 -19.58
CA ASP A 85 -5.98 -8.37 -19.97
C ASP A 85 -6.82 -7.40 -20.83
N ASN A 86 -6.43 -6.12 -20.90
CA ASN A 86 -7.08 -5.07 -21.70
C ASN A 86 -6.34 -4.77 -23.02
N ASP A 87 -5.50 -5.69 -23.51
CA ASP A 87 -4.94 -5.62 -24.85
C ASP A 87 -6.08 -5.65 -25.91
N PHE A 88 -6.35 -4.47 -26.48
CA PHE A 88 -7.17 -4.24 -27.68
C PHE A 88 -6.48 -4.72 -28.95
#